data_AF-A0AA36Y3N9-F1
#
_entry.id   AF-A0AA36Y3N9-F1
#
_cell.length_a   1.000
_cell.length_b   1.000
_cell.length_c   1.000
_cell.angle_alpha   90.00
_cell.angle_beta   90.00
_cell.angle_gamma   90.00
#
_symmetry.space_group_name_H-M   'P 1'
#
loop_
_entity.id
_entity.type
_entity.pdbx_description
1 polymer ?
#
loop_
_entity_poly.entity_id
_entity_poly.type
_entity_poly.pdbx_seq_one_letter_code
_entity_poly.pdbx_strand_id
1 'polypeptide(L)'
;MSVTSFLHLRETGGEFDIRTFGEEIAKIYPGTETEQRQGESVAYDIAWSRYANRFRFELRLDRTRRTLAVEYFDSEHRIRDYANFILWIRRYFPRDEEVILVDETNAETMLLSPGAATDDIEAWLLRVGV
;
A
#
# COMPACT_ATOMS: atom_id res chain seq x y z
N MET A 1 3.58 14.75 6.21
CA MET A 1 4.39 13.56 5.89
C MET A 1 4.25 13.34 4.39
N SER A 2 5.35 13.10 3.68
CA SER A 2 5.33 12.84 2.23
C SER A 2 4.77 11.44 2.00
N VAL A 3 3.83 11.28 1.09
CA VAL A 3 3.36 9.93 0.72
C VAL A 3 4.50 9.23 0.00
N THR A 4 4.84 7.98 0.34
CA THR A 4 5.96 7.29 -0.32
C THR A 4 5.51 6.62 -1.63
N SER A 5 4.29 6.07 -1.68
CA SER A 5 3.69 5.53 -2.91
C SER A 5 2.18 5.37 -2.80
N PHE A 6 1.52 5.23 -3.95
CA PHE A 6 0.09 4.91 -4.05
C PHE A 6 -0.11 3.63 -4.87
N LEU A 7 -1.07 2.81 -4.44
CA LEU A 7 -1.61 1.70 -5.21
C LEU A 7 -3.05 2.06 -5.59
N HIS A 8 -3.28 2.30 -6.88
CA HIS A 8 -4.55 2.76 -7.42
C HIS A 8 -5.23 1.67 -8.24
N LEU A 9 -6.50 1.38 -7.97
CA LEU A 9 -7.32 0.53 -8.84
C LEU A 9 -7.83 1.36 -10.03
N ARG A 10 -7.47 0.97 -11.26
CA ARG A 10 -7.81 1.74 -12.47
C ARG A 10 -9.31 1.69 -12.81
N GLU A 11 -9.92 0.52 -12.63
CA GLU A 11 -11.31 0.25 -13.07
C GLU A 11 -12.33 0.43 -11.94
N THR A 12 -13.57 0.73 -12.33
CA THR A 12 -14.66 1.04 -11.41
C THR A 12 -15.43 -0.19 -10.90
N GLY A 13 -15.05 -1.41 -11.28
CA GLY A 13 -15.75 -2.65 -10.86
C GLY A 13 -15.25 -3.28 -9.56
N GLY A 14 -13.99 -3.05 -9.19
CA GLY A 14 -13.32 -3.78 -8.11
C GLY A 14 -13.21 -3.04 -6.76
N GLU A 15 -13.05 -3.81 -5.68
CA GLU A 15 -12.85 -3.30 -4.32
C GLU A 15 -11.66 -3.95 -3.63
N PHE A 16 -10.98 -3.20 -2.76
CA PHE A 16 -9.92 -3.71 -1.90
C PHE A 16 -10.53 -4.54 -0.76
N ASP A 17 -10.03 -5.75 -0.51
CA ASP A 17 -10.51 -6.61 0.58
C ASP A 17 -10.02 -6.15 1.95
N ILE A 18 -10.67 -5.11 2.46
CA ILE A 18 -10.37 -4.45 3.74
C ILE A 18 -10.38 -5.45 4.90
N ARG A 19 -11.36 -6.36 4.93
CA ARG A 19 -11.58 -7.26 6.07
C ARG A 19 -10.41 -8.23 6.17
N THR A 20 -10.12 -8.95 5.09
CA THR A 20 -9.03 -9.93 5.10
C THR A 20 -7.67 -9.25 5.18
N PHE A 21 -7.50 -8.06 4.60
CA PHE A 21 -6.28 -7.26 4.78
C PHE A 21 -6.06 -6.88 6.25
N GLY A 22 -7.07 -6.33 6.92
CA GLY A 22 -6.99 -5.90 8.31
C GLY A 22 -6.70 -7.05 9.28
N GLU A 23 -7.29 -8.23 9.04
CA GLU A 23 -6.98 -9.44 9.82
C GLU A 23 -5.55 -9.92 9.61
N GLU A 24 -5.07 -9.97 8.37
CA GLU A 24 -3.75 -10.49 8.03
C GLU A 24 -2.63 -9.53 8.44
N ILE A 25 -2.79 -8.21 8.27
CA ILE A 25 -1.77 -7.23 8.68
C ILE A 25 -1.55 -7.28 10.20
N ALA A 26 -2.61 -7.44 10.99
CA ALA A 26 -2.51 -7.58 12.45
C ALA A 26 -1.84 -8.89 12.88
N LYS A 27 -1.99 -9.97 12.10
CA LYS A 27 -1.31 -11.26 12.35
C LYS A 27 0.16 -11.21 11.99
N ILE A 28 0.50 -10.72 10.80
CA ILE A 28 1.89 -10.64 10.31
C ILE A 28 2.69 -9.63 11.13
N TYR A 29 2.04 -8.52 11.50
CA TYR A 29 2.65 -7.44 12.26
C TYR A 29 1.89 -7.21 13.58
N PRO A 30 2.11 -8.05 14.61
CA PRO A 30 1.50 -7.84 15.92
C PRO A 30 1.81 -6.46 16.47
N GLY A 31 0.78 -5.83 17.03
CA GLY A 31 0.82 -4.44 17.49
C GLY A 31 0.55 -3.40 16.40
N THR A 32 0.00 -3.80 15.25
CA THR A 32 -0.52 -2.85 14.26
C THR A 32 -1.76 -2.16 14.82
N GLU A 33 -1.75 -0.83 14.84
CA GLU A 33 -2.89 -0.01 15.18
C GLU A 33 -3.80 0.14 13.94
N THR A 34 -5.11 0.13 14.16
CA THR A 34 -6.10 0.38 13.10
C THR A 34 -6.98 1.53 13.53
N GLU A 35 -6.96 2.61 12.75
CA GLU A 35 -7.87 3.73 12.93
C GLU A 35 -8.93 3.68 11.83
N GLN A 36 -10.21 3.63 12.23
CA GLN A 36 -11.32 3.88 11.32
C GLN A 36 -11.92 5.24 11.68
N ARG A 37 -11.89 6.19 10.75
CA ARG A 37 -12.51 7.49 10.98
C ARG A 37 -13.98 7.43 10.53
N GLN A 38 -14.90 7.68 11.45
CA GLN A 38 -16.32 7.83 11.12
C GLN A 38 -16.61 9.31 10.83
N GLY A 39 -16.89 9.65 9.57
CA GLY A 39 -17.34 10.99 9.16
C GLY A 39 -17.29 11.21 7.65
N GLU A 40 -18.29 11.88 7.09
CA GLU A 40 -18.49 12.09 5.64
C GLU A 40 -17.43 12.98 4.96
N SER A 41 -16.46 13.55 5.70
CA SER A 41 -15.57 14.61 5.21
C SER A 41 -14.07 14.30 5.22
N VAL A 42 -13.65 13.06 5.50
CA VAL A 42 -12.20 12.72 5.56
C VAL A 42 -11.81 11.89 4.34
N ALA A 43 -10.80 12.34 3.59
CA ALA A 43 -10.30 11.71 2.37
C ALA A 43 -9.70 10.29 2.56
N TYR A 44 -9.57 9.81 3.80
CA TYR A 44 -9.06 8.47 4.11
C TYR A 44 -9.97 7.82 5.16
N ASP A 45 -10.51 6.66 4.80
CA ASP A 45 -11.51 5.94 5.59
C ASP A 45 -10.88 5.07 6.68
N ILE A 46 -9.71 4.49 6.37
CA ILE A 46 -9.05 3.51 7.23
C ILE A 46 -7.55 3.74 7.19
N ALA A 47 -6.90 3.70 8.35
CA ALA A 47 -5.45 3.73 8.46
C ALA A 47 -4.95 2.53 9.25
N TRP A 48 -3.78 2.01 8.86
CA TRP A 48 -3.02 1.01 9.61
C TRP A 48 -1.62 1.54 9.86
N SER A 49 -1.16 1.47 11.09
CA SER A 49 0.16 1.96 11.44
C SER A 49 0.88 1.01 12.39
N ARG A 50 2.21 1.00 12.28
CA ARG A 50 3.06 0.29 13.23
C ARG A 50 4.40 1.00 13.32
N TYR A 51 4.87 1.23 14.54
CA TYR A 51 6.13 1.91 14.82
C TYR A 51 7.02 1.04 15.72
N ALA A 52 7.38 -0.16 15.25
CA ALA A 52 8.25 -1.09 15.95
C ALA A 52 9.71 -1.00 15.46
N ASN A 53 10.68 -1.35 16.31
CA ASN A 53 12.12 -1.16 16.03
C ASN A 53 12.65 -1.81 14.74
N ARG A 54 12.01 -2.89 14.24
CA ARG A 54 12.46 -3.62 13.04
C ARG A 54 11.66 -3.30 11.78
N PHE A 55 10.43 -2.81 11.93
CA PHE A 55 9.52 -2.64 10.82
C PHE A 55 8.48 -1.58 11.17
N ARG A 56 8.47 -0.51 10.37
CA ARG A 56 7.64 0.66 10.59
C ARG A 56 6.89 1.00 9.32
N PHE A 57 5.59 1.27 9.43
CA PHE A 57 4.77 1.69 8.31
C PHE A 57 3.58 2.53 8.75
N GLU A 58 3.07 3.30 7.79
CA GLU A 58 1.76 3.94 7.87
C GLU A 58 1.05 3.78 6.51
N LEU A 59 -0.15 3.22 6.55
CA LEU A 59 -1.01 2.97 5.41
C LEU A 59 -2.30 3.75 5.56
N ARG A 60 -2.84 4.26 4.45
CA ARG A 60 -4.18 4.84 4.40
C ARG A 60 -4.95 4.35 3.19
N LEU A 61 -6.22 4.03 3.39
CA LEU A 61 -7.13 3.65 2.32
C LEU A 61 -8.17 4.75 2.11
N ASP A 62 -8.24 5.26 0.89
CA ASP A 62 -9.37 6.04 0.38
C ASP A 62 -10.27 5.08 -0.40
N ARG A 63 -11.44 4.72 0.14
CA ARG A 63 -12.37 3.81 -0.55
C ARG A 63 -13.07 4.49 -1.72
N THR A 64 -13.24 5.81 -1.67
CA THR A 64 -13.87 6.59 -2.73
C THR A 64 -12.98 6.61 -3.97
N ARG A 65 -11.68 6.88 -3.78
CA ARG A 65 -10.67 6.86 -4.86
C ARG A 65 -10.05 5.50 -5.07
N ARG A 66 -10.42 4.48 -4.28
CA ARG A 66 -9.95 3.10 -4.37
C ARG A 66 -8.42 3.02 -4.38
N THR A 67 -7.82 3.82 -3.52
CA THR A 67 -6.39 4.05 -3.49
C THR A 67 -5.88 3.73 -2.10
N LEU A 68 -4.88 2.86 -2.04
CA LEU A 68 -4.12 2.63 -0.83
C LEU A 68 -2.81 3.42 -0.92
N ALA A 69 -2.64 4.38 -0.03
CA ALA A 69 -1.42 5.15 0.14
C ALA A 69 -0.51 4.47 1.17
N VAL A 70 0.76 4.30 0.81
CA VAL A 70 1.83 4.00 1.77
C VAL A 70 2.46 5.34 2.14
N GLU A 71 2.07 5.90 3.28
CA GLU A 71 2.60 7.19 3.73
C GLU A 71 4.02 7.04 4.26
N TYR A 72 4.33 5.91 4.89
CA TYR A 72 5.65 5.64 5.44
C TYR A 72 5.96 4.15 5.37
N PHE A 73 7.22 3.83 5.06
CA PHE A 73 7.76 2.47 5.14
C PHE A 73 9.24 2.49 5.48
N ASP A 74 9.61 1.71 6.50
CA ASP A 74 10.99 1.54 6.90
C ASP A 74 11.25 0.17 7.55
N SER A 75 12.40 -0.41 7.22
CA SER A 75 12.86 -1.71 7.72
C SER A 75 14.38 -1.84 7.52
N GLU A 76 14.98 -2.91 8.06
CA GLU A 76 16.41 -3.19 7.93
C GLU A 76 16.85 -3.37 6.46
N HIS A 77 16.01 -3.99 5.63
CA HIS A 77 16.25 -4.17 4.19
C HIS A 77 15.22 -3.40 3.37
N ARG A 78 15.12 -2.09 3.64
CA ARG A 78 14.04 -1.19 3.19
C ARG A 78 13.55 -1.43 1.76
N ILE A 79 14.42 -1.42 0.75
CA ILE A 79 13.99 -1.56 -0.65
C ILE A 79 13.33 -2.92 -0.93
N ARG A 80 13.99 -4.02 -0.57
CA ARG A 80 13.49 -5.37 -0.80
C ARG A 80 12.24 -5.66 0.03
N ASP A 81 12.25 -5.26 1.29
CA ASP A 81 11.10 -5.45 2.17
C ASP A 81 9.90 -4.63 1.69
N TYR A 82 10.14 -3.42 1.19
CA TYR A 82 9.08 -2.57 0.65
C TYR A 82 8.51 -3.12 -0.65
N ALA A 83 9.35 -3.60 -1.56
CA ALA A 83 8.89 -4.27 -2.78
C ALA A 83 8.02 -5.50 -2.45
N ASN A 84 8.44 -6.33 -1.49
CA ASN A 84 7.66 -7.45 -1.00
C ASN A 84 6.36 -7.02 -0.32
N PHE A 85 6.38 -5.91 0.41
CA PHE A 85 5.20 -5.36 1.07
C PHE A 85 4.17 -4.84 0.04
N ILE A 86 4.61 -4.12 -1.00
CA ILE A 86 3.76 -3.69 -2.12
C ILE A 86 3.13 -4.89 -2.83
N LEU A 87 3.91 -5.93 -3.13
CA LEU A 87 3.39 -7.17 -3.71
C LEU A 87 2.39 -7.89 -2.80
N TRP A 88 2.65 -7.88 -1.49
CA TRP A 88 1.74 -8.48 -0.53
C TRP A 88 0.41 -7.70 -0.49
N ILE A 89 0.44 -6.37 -0.45
CA ILE A 89 -0.76 -5.51 -0.52
C ILE A 89 -1.52 -5.75 -1.83
N ARG A 90 -0.83 -5.92 -2.97
CA ARG A 90 -1.47 -6.19 -4.27
C ARG A 90 -2.43 -7.37 -4.25
N ARG A 91 -2.20 -8.38 -3.39
CA ARG A 91 -3.04 -9.58 -3.27
C ARG A 91 -4.46 -9.30 -2.78
N TYR A 92 -4.68 -8.15 -2.14
CA TYR A 92 -5.97 -7.73 -1.58
C TYR A 92 -6.75 -6.81 -2.52
N PHE A 93 -6.14 -6.41 -3.65
CA PHE A 93 -6.88 -5.86 -4.77
C PHE A 93 -7.41 -7.01 -5.65
N PRO A 94 -8.49 -6.79 -6.40
CA PRO A 94 -9.04 -7.80 -7.29
C PRO A 94 -8.00 -8.31 -8.28
N ARG A 95 -8.02 -9.62 -8.52
CA ARG A 95 -7.00 -10.29 -9.34
C ARG A 95 -7.06 -9.89 -10.81
N ASP A 96 -8.27 -9.71 -11.32
CA ASP A 96 -8.52 -9.47 -12.75
C ASP A 96 -8.49 -7.97 -13.11
N GLU A 97 -8.26 -7.10 -12.12
CA GLU A 97 -8.26 -5.66 -12.30
C GLU A 97 -6.83 -5.08 -12.38
N GLU A 98 -6.68 -4.00 -13.13
CA GLU A 98 -5.41 -3.27 -13.22
C GLU A 98 -5.19 -2.42 -11.96
N VAL A 99 -4.08 -2.68 -11.28
CA VAL A 99 -3.58 -1.86 -10.17
C VAL A 99 -2.34 -1.13 -10.64
N ILE A 100 -2.31 0.17 -10.47
CA ILE A 100 -1.20 1.03 -10.86
C ILE A 100 -0.46 1.45 -9.60
N LEU A 101 0.83 1.16 -9.54
CA LEU A 101 1.75 1.72 -8.56
C LEU A 101 2.20 3.10 -9.04
N VAL A 102 2.09 4.10 -8.18
CA VAL A 102 2.35 5.50 -8.50
C VAL A 102 3.27 6.10 -7.44
N ASP A 103 4.22 6.92 -7.87
CA ASP A 103 5.12 7.64 -6.97
C ASP A 103 4.40 8.81 -6.27
N GLU A 104 5.10 9.49 -5.36
CA GLU A 104 4.53 10.59 -4.59
C GLU A 104 4.12 11.80 -5.46
N THR A 105 4.80 11.99 -6.60
CA THR A 105 4.58 13.14 -7.50
C THR A 105 3.58 12.87 -8.61
N ASN A 106 3.10 11.63 -8.76
CA ASN A 106 2.31 11.14 -9.90
C ASN A 106 3.06 11.23 -11.25
N ALA A 107 4.39 11.35 -11.24
CA ALA A 107 5.20 11.40 -12.45
C ALA A 107 5.55 10.01 -12.96
N GLU A 108 5.79 9.05 -12.05
CA GLU A 108 6.23 7.70 -12.38
C GLU A 108 5.16 6.69 -12.01
N THR A 109 4.88 5.79 -12.96
CA THR A 109 3.86 4.75 -12.78
C THR A 109 4.38 3.39 -13.23
N MET A 110 3.86 2.35 -12.62
CA MET A 110 4.12 0.96 -12.99
C MET A 110 2.84 0.15 -12.86
N LEU A 111 2.52 -0.66 -13.88
CA LEU A 111 1.44 -1.62 -13.78
C LEU A 111 1.84 -2.72 -12.78
N LEU A 112 1.10 -2.84 -11.68
CA LEU A 112 1.33 -3.80 -10.62
C LEU A 112 0.48 -5.05 -10.86
N SER A 113 0.98 -5.94 -11.71
CA SER A 113 0.29 -7.21 -12.00
C SER A 113 0.32 -8.17 -10.79
N PRO A 114 -0.65 -9.11 -10.65
CA PRO A 114 -0.62 -10.12 -9.60
C PRO A 114 0.63 -11.01 -9.59
N GLY A 115 1.33 -11.10 -10.72
CA GLY A 115 2.55 -11.89 -10.91
C GLY A 115 3.82 -11.04 -11.10
N ALA A 116 3.80 -9.76 -10.72
CA ALA A 116 4.98 -8.90 -10.82
C ALA A 116 6.14 -9.47 -9.99
N ALA A 117 7.35 -9.38 -10.53
CA ALA A 117 8.54 -9.82 -9.82
C ALA A 117 8.94 -8.77 -8.76
N THR A 118 9.46 -9.23 -7.61
CA THR A 118 9.97 -8.33 -6.57
C THR A 118 11.05 -7.40 -7.16
N ASP A 119 11.97 -7.93 -7.96
CA ASP A 119 13.09 -7.19 -8.55
C ASP A 119 12.61 -6.03 -9.45
N ASP A 120 11.48 -6.18 -10.16
CA ASP A 120 10.91 -5.11 -10.99
C ASP A 120 10.44 -3.92 -10.12
N ILE A 121 9.86 -4.22 -8.95
CA ILE A 121 9.38 -3.22 -8.00
C ILE A 121 10.56 -2.58 -7.26
N GLU A 122 11.60 -3.36 -6.91
CA GLU A 122 12.84 -2.80 -6.37
C GLU A 122 13.47 -1.78 -7.34
N ALA A 123 13.56 -2.14 -8.62
CA ALA A 123 14.07 -1.24 -9.66
C ALA A 123 13.21 0.02 -9.84
N TRP A 124 11.88 -0.10 -9.69
CA TRP A 124 10.98 1.04 -9.69
C TRP A 124 11.18 1.94 -8.47
N LEU A 125 11.24 1.36 -7.26
CA LEU A 125 11.46 2.09 -6.00
C LEU A 125 12.76 2.91 -6.03
N LEU A 126 13.85 2.32 -6.51
CA LEU A 126 15.13 3.01 -6.66
C LEU A 126 15.05 4.17 -7.67
N ARG A 127 14.27 4.03 -8.74
CA ARG A 127 14.09 5.07 -9.76
C ARG A 127 13.33 6.28 -9.23
N VAL A 128 12.32 6.05 -8.39
CA VAL A 128 11.49 7.10 -7.78
C VAL A 128 12.13 7.70 -6.53
N GLY A 129 13.35 7.30 -6.18
CA GLY A 129 14.15 7.92 -5.12
C GLY A 129 13.79 7.48 -3.70
N VAL A 130 13.21 6.29 -3.53
CA VAL A 130 12.95 5.68 -2.23
C VAL A 130 14.23 5.26 -1.54
#